data_AF-A0A6L4A1J4-F1
#
_entry.id   AF-A0A6L4A1J4-F1
#
_cell.length_a   1.000
_cell.length_b   1.000
_cell.length_c   1.000
_cell.angle_alpha   90.00
_cell.angle_beta   90.00
_cell.angle_gamma   90.00
#
_symmetry.space_group_name_H-M   'P 1'
#
loop_
_entity.id
_entity.type
_entity.pdbx_description
1 polymer ?
#
loop_
_entity_poly.entity_id
_entity_poly.type
_entity_poly.pdbx_seq_one_letter_code
_entity_poly.pdbx_strand_id
1 'polypeptide(L)' 'VKEPGNLRFEVYQDADDPTQFILFEMFESPEARQLHFETPHLLKFRQVVGEMMVDRRVHTWMAVTPTVFPDKH' A
#
# COMPACT_ATOMS: atom_id res chain seq x y z
N VAL A 1 -8.64 -3.34 7.69
CA VAL A 1 -9.91 -3.65 7.00
C VAL A 1 -9.57 -4.60 5.86
N LYS A 2 -10.37 -5.64 5.60
CA LYS A 2 -10.16 -6.48 4.41
C LYS A 2 -10.93 -5.85 3.26
N GLU A 3 -10.22 -5.46 2.21
CA GLU A 3 -10.81 -4.82 1.04
C GLU A 3 -10.97 -5.85 -0.09
N PRO A 4 -12.10 -5.87 -0.80
CA PRO A 4 -12.26 -6.67 -2.00
C PRO A 4 -11.13 -6.37 -2.99
N GLY A 5 -10.47 -7.42 -3.48
CA GLY A 5 -9.41 -7.31 -4.47
C GLY A 5 -8.07 -6.77 -3.97
N ASN A 6 -7.90 -6.44 -2.68
CA ASN A 6 -6.57 -6.25 -2.11
C ASN A 6 -5.94 -7.62 -1.84
N LEU A 7 -4.88 -7.94 -2.59
CA LEU A 7 -4.16 -9.20 -2.50
C LEU A 7 -3.06 -9.14 -1.44
N ARG A 8 -2.44 -7.97 -1.28
CA ARG A 8 -1.38 -7.74 -0.29
C ARG A 8 -1.37 -6.27 0.12
N PHE A 9 -1.20 -6.03 1.42
CA PHE A 9 -0.94 -4.73 1.99
C PHE A 9 0.09 -4.90 3.10
N GLU A 10 1.24 -4.27 2.93
CA GLU A 10 2.36 -4.40 3.87
C GLU A 10 3.01 -3.06 4.10
N VAL A 11 3.46 -2.87 5.33
CA VAL A 11 4.20 -1.68 5.73
C VAL A 11 5.59 -2.14 6.13
N TYR A 12 6.58 -1.51 5.52
CA TYR A 12 7.98 -1.68 5.84
C TYR A 12 8.54 -0.33 6.29
N GLN A 13 9.47 -0.37 7.23
CA GLN A 13 10.32 0.75 7.58
C GLN A 13 11.69 0.50 6.96
N ASP A 14 12.33 1.53 6.43
CA ASP A 14 13.70 1.41 5.95
C ASP A 14 14.63 1.04 7.13
N ALA A 15 15.57 0.14 6.87
CA ALA A 15 16.45 -0.40 7.92
C ALA A 15 17.53 0.60 8.36
N ASP A 16 17.91 1.52 7.47
CA ASP A 16 18.97 2.51 7.68
C ASP A 16 18.39 3.89 8.03
N ASP A 17 17.18 4.23 7.56
CA ASP A 17 16.47 5.47 7.85
C ASP A 17 15.06 5.24 8.43
N PRO A 18 14.87 5.34 9.76
CA PRO A 18 13.58 5.05 10.38
C PRO A 18 12.48 6.06 10.04
N THR A 19 12.79 7.15 9.33
CA THR A 19 11.80 8.13 8.86
C THR A 19 11.17 7.74 7.52
N GLN A 20 11.72 6.73 6.84
CA GLN A 20 11.23 6.26 5.55
C GLN A 20 10.40 4.99 5.70
N PHE A 21 9.28 4.97 4.99
CA PHE A 21 8.33 3.86 5.00
C PHE A 21 7.94 3.47 3.58
N ILE A 22 7.76 2.17 3.35
CA ILE A 22 7.23 1.61 2.10
C ILE A 22 5.89 0.96 2.41
N LEU A 23 4.85 1.39 1.67
CA LEU A 23 3.59 0.68 1.57
C LEU A 23 3.66 -0.18 0.30
N PHE A 24 3.77 -1.50 0.48
CA PHE A 24 3.65 -2.44 -0.63
C PHE A 24 2.20 -2.88 -0.75
N GLU A 25 1.58 -2.48 -1.86
CA GLU A 25 0.17 -2.73 -2.14
C GLU A 25 0.03 -3.49 -3.45
N MET A 26 -0.64 -4.65 -3.41
CA MET A 26 -0.97 -5.42 -4.59
C MET A 26 -2.48 -5.65 -4.66
N PHE A 27 -3.05 -5.37 -5.82
CA PHE A 27 -4.48 -5.48 -6.09
C PHE A 27 -4.73 -6.41 -7.28
N GLU A 28 -5.88 -7.07 -7.28
CA GLU A 28 -6.30 -7.95 -8.37
C GLU A 28 -6.54 -7.20 -9.68
N SER A 29 -6.90 -5.92 -9.59
CA SER A 29 -7.14 -5.06 -10.75
C SER A 29 -6.91 -3.57 -10.42
N PRO A 30 -6.77 -2.71 -11.46
CA PRO A 30 -6.75 -1.26 -11.29
C PRO A 30 -8.01 -0.70 -10.61
N GLU A 31 -9.19 -1.29 -10.85
CA GLU A 31 -10.46 -0.87 -10.26
C GLU A 31 -10.48 -1.15 -8.74
N ALA A 32 -9.97 -2.30 -8.30
CA ALA A 32 -9.83 -2.60 -6.87
C ALA A 32 -8.91 -1.58 -6.17
N ARG A 33 -7.81 -1.17 -6.84
CA ARG A 33 -6.93 -0.09 -6.35
C ARG A 33 -7.64 1.26 -6.31
N GLN A 34 -8.51 1.56 -7.27
CA GLN A 34 -9.28 2.80 -7.26
C GLN A 34 -10.26 2.82 -6.08
N LEU A 35 -10.98 1.73 -5.85
CA LEU A 35 -11.89 1.59 -4.71
C LEU A 35 -11.16 1.73 -3.37
N HIS A 36 -9.94 1.17 -3.24
CA HIS A 36 -9.09 1.37 -2.07
C HIS A 36 -8.93 2.86 -1.72
N PHE A 37 -8.74 3.72 -2.73
CA PHE A 37 -8.56 5.16 -2.55
C PHE A 37 -9.78 5.94 -2.07
N GLU A 38 -10.96 5.32 -2.14
CA GLU A 38 -12.24 5.90 -1.74
C GLU A 38 -12.70 5.40 -0.36
N THR A 39 -11.98 4.44 0.22
CA THR A 39 -12.37 3.83 1.50
C THR A 39 -12.27 4.82 2.68
N PRO A 40 -13.20 4.75 3.67
CA PRO A 40 -13.18 5.66 4.82
C PRO A 40 -11.87 5.60 5.64
N HIS A 41 -11.27 4.41 5.78
CA HIS A 41 -10.03 4.27 6.55
C HIS A 41 -8.83 4.86 5.82
N LEU A 42 -8.75 4.76 4.49
CA LEU A 42 -7.65 5.40 3.75
C LEU A 42 -7.81 6.93 3.72
N LEU A 43 -9.04 7.44 3.59
CA LEU A 43 -9.30 8.88 3.69
C LEU A 43 -8.87 9.42 5.06
N LYS A 44 -9.22 8.72 6.14
CA LYS A 44 -8.76 9.05 7.50
C LYS A 44 -7.23 8.97 7.62
N PHE A 45 -6.60 7.92 7.07
CA PHE A 45 -5.15 7.78 7.07
C PHE A 45 -4.49 8.99 6.40
N ARG A 46 -4.91 9.35 5.18
CA ARG A 46 -4.39 10.49 4.41
C ARG A 46 -4.49 11.82 5.18
N GLN A 47 -5.59 12.03 5.89
CA GLN A 47 -5.77 13.21 6.73
C GLN A 47 -4.75 13.27 7.87
N VAL A 48 -4.54 12.14 8.57
CA VAL A 48 -3.65 12.08 9.74
C VAL A 48 -2.18 12.18 9.34
N VAL A 49 -1.77 11.49 8.27
CA VAL A 49 -0.34 11.43 7.90
C VAL A 49 0.11 12.62 7.05
N GLY A 50 -0.81 13.41 6.51
CA GLY A 50 -0.49 14.53 5.63
C GLY A 50 0.50 15.53 6.25
N GLU A 51 0.33 15.84 7.54
CA GLU A 51 1.25 16.75 8.27
C GLU A 51 2.58 16.11 8.63
N MET A 52 2.67 14.78 8.63
CA MET A 52 3.86 14.01 8.98
C MET A 52 4.73 13.68 7.75
N MET A 53 4.21 13.92 6.54
CA MET A 53 4.79 13.42 5.29
C MET A 53 5.55 14.52 4.55
N VAL A 54 6.88 14.41 4.56
CA VAL A 54 7.78 15.38 3.91
C VAL A 54 7.83 15.20 2.39
N ASP A 55 7.88 13.96 1.90
CA ASP A 55 7.87 13.61 0.46
C ASP A 55 7.04 12.33 0.26
N ARG A 56 6.54 12.13 -0.97
CA ARG A 56 5.85 10.90 -1.37
C ARG A 56 6.19 10.50 -2.80
N ARG A 57 6.67 9.27 -2.97
CA ARG A 57 6.91 8.65 -4.27
C ARG A 57 6.02 7.44 -4.46
N VAL A 58 5.45 7.30 -5.66
CA VAL A 58 4.57 6.18 -6.00
C VAL A 58 5.04 5.59 -7.31
N HIS A 59 5.36 4.30 -7.28
CA HIS A 59 5.63 3.52 -8.49
C HIS A 59 4.51 2.50 -8.67
N THR A 60 4.02 2.37 -9.89
CA THR A 60 3.02 1.35 -10.24
C THR A 60 3.70 0.32 -11.14
N TRP A 61 3.63 -0.94 -10.74
CA TRP A 61 4.24 -2.06 -11.45
C TRP A 61 3.15 -3.05 -11.87
N MET A 62 3.38 -3.74 -12.98
CA MET A 62 2.55 -4.84 -13.43
C MET A 62 3.32 -6.14 -13.22
N ALA A 63 2.72 -7.09 -12.50
CA ALA A 63 3.29 -8.43 -12.41
C ALA A 63 3.25 -9.11 -13.79
N VAL A 64 4.38 -9.60 -14.27
CA VAL A 64 4.50 -10.34 -15.54
C VAL A 64 4.54 -11.86 -15.33
N THR A 65 4.50 -12.30 -14.08
CA THR A 65 4.44 -13.70 -13.66
C THR A 65 3.42 -13.87 -12.54
N PRO A 66 2.88 -15.09 -12.35
CA PRO A 66 2.07 -15.39 -11.17
C PRO A 66 2.84 -15.04 -9.90
N THR A 67 2.22 -14.23 -9.04
CA THR A 67 2.82 -13.83 -7.77
C THR A 67 2.35 -14.81 -6.70
N VAL A 68 3.31 -15.49 -6.05
CA VAL A 68 3.04 -16.35 -4.89
C VAL A 68 3.47 -15.59 -3.64
N PHE A 69 2.57 -15.51 -2.68
CA PHE A 69 2.81 -14.88 -1.40
C PHE A 69 3.16 -15.95 -0.38
N PRO A 70 4.43 -16.06 0.07
CA PRO A 70 4.72 -16.90 1.22
C PRO A 70 4.00 -16.34 2.44
N ASP A 71 3.54 -17.24 3.31
CA ASP A 71 3.08 -16.88 4.64
C ASP A 71 4.20 -16.13 5.36
N LYS A 72 3.85 -15.04 6.04
CA LYS A 72 4.78 -14.37 6.94
C LYS A 72 5.00 -15.28 8.15
N HIS A 73 6.26 -15.35 8.59
CA HIS A 73 6.69 -16.07 9.80
C HIS A 73 5.76 -15.85 11.00
#